data_AF-A0A672GVA2-F1
#
_entry.id   AF-A0A672GVA2-F1
#
_cell.length_a   1.000
_cell.length_b   1.000
_cell.length_c   1.000
_cell.angle_alpha   90.00
_cell.angle_beta   90.00
_cell.angle_gamma   90.00
#
_symmetry.space_group_name_H-M   'P 1'
#
loop_
_entity.id
_entity.type
_entity.pdbx_description
1 polymer ?
#
loop_
_entity_poly.entity_id
_entity_poly.type
_entity_poly.pdbx_seq_one_letter_code
_entity_poly.pdbx_strand_id
1 'polypeptide(L)'
;MELQTLIEVHFESRKKEEEEIIQLKERIVRILQQRSSKSITEHFKTCSLRRPAAQEKRRSERAEQHRIRSEREKERQKRLEEERARKEEEEAKKRAEEDAKKKKNLTSLHFGGYMQKLKRSGKRQTEREKKKKILNERRKCLDIEHMSQEKLKEKAKELWEWMYELEAEKFELQYQFTRQKYEINVLRNRVSDHQKTAGC
;
A
#
# COMPACT_ATOMS: atom_id res chain seq x y z
N MET A 1 93.91 35.79 -52.00
CA MET A 1 93.02 34.62 -51.82
C MET A 1 92.18 34.69 -50.54
N GLU A 2 92.48 35.60 -49.60
CA GLU A 2 91.85 35.61 -48.26
C GLU A 2 90.65 36.55 -48.13
N LEU A 3 90.58 37.63 -48.91
CA LEU A 3 89.47 38.59 -48.81
C LEU A 3 88.17 38.04 -49.43
N GLN A 4 88.28 37.33 -50.54
CA GLN A 4 87.14 36.77 -51.28
C GLN A 4 86.44 35.67 -50.47
N THR A 5 87.23 34.79 -49.85
CA THR A 5 86.75 33.73 -48.96
C THR A 5 86.12 34.29 -47.70
N LEU A 6 86.66 35.37 -47.12
CA LEU A 6 86.05 36.02 -45.96
C LEU A 6 84.69 36.66 -46.30
N ILE A 7 84.56 37.29 -47.46
CA ILE A 7 83.29 37.86 -47.94
C ILE A 7 82.26 36.74 -48.16
N GLU A 8 82.63 35.65 -48.82
CA GLU A 8 81.74 34.51 -49.08
C GLU A 8 81.27 33.83 -47.79
N VAL A 9 82.19 33.55 -46.86
CA VAL A 9 81.86 32.97 -45.55
C VAL A 9 80.95 33.89 -44.75
N HIS A 10 81.18 35.21 -44.79
CA HIS A 10 80.34 36.17 -44.07
C HIS A 10 78.92 36.25 -44.68
N PHE A 11 78.81 36.24 -46.02
CA PHE A 11 77.52 36.21 -46.70
C PHE A 11 76.75 34.92 -46.43
N GLU A 12 77.41 33.76 -46.45
CA GLU A 12 76.76 32.48 -46.16
C GLU A 12 76.31 32.35 -44.70
N SER A 13 77.15 32.78 -43.75
CA SER A 13 76.75 32.80 -42.33
C SER A 13 75.55 33.70 -42.11
N ARG A 14 75.54 34.92 -42.68
CA ARG A 14 74.42 35.86 -42.56
C ARG A 14 73.14 35.31 -43.18
N LYS A 15 73.24 34.64 -44.33
CA LYS A 15 72.09 34.01 -44.99
C LYS A 15 71.50 32.87 -44.15
N LYS A 16 72.35 32.02 -43.55
CA LYS A 16 71.89 30.94 -42.64
C LYS A 16 71.24 31.51 -41.38
N GLU A 17 71.85 32.53 -40.77
CA GLU A 17 71.27 33.21 -39.61
C GLU A 17 69.92 33.86 -39.93
N GLU A 18 69.78 34.50 -41.09
CA GLU A 18 68.51 35.09 -41.53
C GLU A 18 67.42 34.03 -41.78
N GLU A 19 67.76 32.91 -42.43
CA GLU A 19 66.83 31.79 -42.64
C GLU A 19 66.38 31.16 -41.31
N GLU A 20 67.29 30.97 -40.36
CA GLU A 20 66.97 30.47 -39.02
C GLU A 20 66.04 31.43 -38.26
N ILE A 21 66.28 32.74 -38.34
CA ILE A 21 65.42 33.76 -37.73
C ILE A 21 64.01 33.73 -38.34
N ILE A 22 63.88 33.54 -39.66
CA ILE A 22 62.58 33.45 -40.33
C ILE A 22 61.81 32.21 -39.86
N GLN A 23 62.46 31.05 -39.82
CA GLN A 23 61.83 29.81 -39.36
C GLN A 23 61.40 29.89 -37.89
N LEU A 24 62.20 30.54 -37.03
CA LEU A 24 61.87 30.77 -35.63
C LEU A 24 60.66 31.71 -35.50
N LYS A 25 60.60 32.80 -36.28
CA LYS A 25 59.44 33.71 -36.30
C LYS A 25 58.16 33.00 -36.72
N GLU A 26 58.21 32.17 -37.76
CA GLU A 26 57.04 31.39 -38.19
C GLU A 26 56.57 30.39 -37.14
N ARG A 27 57.49 29.69 -36.45
CA ARG A 27 57.13 28.77 -35.35
C ARG A 27 56.50 29.51 -34.18
N ILE A 28 57.04 30.68 -33.81
CA ILE A 28 56.48 31.51 -32.73
C ILE A 28 55.05 31.95 -33.07
N VAL A 29 54.82 32.43 -34.29
CA VAL A 29 53.48 32.85 -34.75
C VAL A 29 52.49 31.67 -34.71
N ARG A 30 52.90 30.48 -35.18
CA ARG A 30 52.07 29.26 -35.11
C ARG A 30 51.70 28.89 -33.67
N ILE A 31 52.64 28.95 -32.73
CA ILE A 31 52.41 28.63 -31.32
C ILE A 31 51.46 29.65 -30.68
N LEU A 32 51.61 30.94 -30.98
CA LEU A 32 50.72 31.99 -30.48
C LEU A 32 49.29 31.84 -31.02
N GLN A 33 49.12 31.52 -32.30
CA GLN A 33 47.82 31.24 -32.92
C GLN A 33 47.13 30.02 -32.28
N GLN A 34 47.89 28.94 -32.01
CA GLN A 34 47.38 27.73 -31.36
C GLN A 34 47.01 27.97 -29.89
N ARG A 35 47.77 28.79 -29.15
CA ARG A 35 47.47 29.15 -27.76
C ARG A 35 46.19 29.98 -27.65
N SER A 36 45.97 30.93 -28.57
CA SER A 36 44.74 31.73 -28.65
C SER A 36 43.49 30.86 -28.89
N SER A 37 43.59 29.88 -29.79
CA SER A 37 42.44 29.02 -30.16
C SER A 37 42.09 27.95 -29.11
N LYS A 38 43.07 27.44 -28.36
CA LYS A 38 42.87 26.36 -27.38
C LYS A 38 42.33 26.86 -26.03
N SER A 39 42.75 28.04 -25.55
CA SER A 39 42.33 28.54 -24.22
C SER A 39 40.84 28.90 -24.17
N ILE A 40 40.28 29.43 -25.26
CA ILE A 40 38.87 29.84 -25.34
C ILE A 40 37.95 28.62 -25.47
N THR A 41 38.32 27.64 -26.29
CA THR A 41 37.46 26.50 -26.62
C THR A 41 37.39 25.46 -25.50
N GLU A 42 38.50 25.18 -24.79
CA GLU A 42 38.49 24.22 -23.68
C GLU A 42 37.80 24.76 -22.42
N HIS A 43 37.92 26.06 -22.16
CA HIS A 43 37.25 26.69 -21.02
C HIS A 43 35.73 26.72 -21.19
N PHE A 44 35.23 27.00 -22.40
CA PHE A 44 33.78 26.97 -22.68
C PHE A 44 33.19 25.56 -22.60
N LYS A 45 33.88 24.54 -23.11
CA LYS A 45 33.44 23.13 -23.08
C LYS A 45 33.40 22.54 -21.67
N THR A 46 34.41 22.84 -20.85
CA THR A 46 34.49 22.34 -19.47
C THR A 46 33.51 23.06 -18.53
N CYS A 47 33.22 24.35 -18.79
CA CYS A 47 32.28 25.13 -17.97
C CYS A 47 30.81 24.79 -18.26
N SER A 48 30.43 24.51 -19.52
CA SER A 48 29.03 24.18 -19.86
C SER A 48 28.59 22.78 -19.42
N LEU A 49 29.50 21.78 -19.45
CA LEU A 49 29.19 20.39 -19.06
C LEU A 49 29.25 20.13 -17.55
N ARG A 50 29.98 20.95 -16.79
CA ARG A 50 30.16 20.75 -15.34
C ARG A 50 28.99 21.28 -14.49
N ARG A 51 28.26 22.29 -15.00
CA ARG A 51 27.15 22.95 -14.29
C ARG A 51 25.87 22.09 -14.17
N PRO A 52 25.41 21.37 -15.22
CA PRO A 52 24.25 20.47 -15.13
C PRO A 52 24.53 19.24 -14.26
N ALA A 53 25.71 18.62 -14.42
CA ALA A 53 26.10 17.42 -13.66
C ALA A 53 26.20 17.67 -12.14
N ALA A 54 26.66 18.85 -11.71
CA ALA A 54 26.69 19.22 -10.30
C ALA A 54 25.29 19.46 -9.71
N GLN A 55 24.35 19.97 -10.50
CA GLN A 55 22.98 20.21 -10.05
C GLN A 55 22.17 18.92 -9.94
N GLU A 56 22.41 17.97 -10.84
CA GLU A 56 21.82 16.63 -10.81
C GLU A 56 22.33 15.80 -9.63
N LYS A 57 23.64 15.81 -9.35
CA LYS A 57 24.22 15.20 -8.15
C LYS A 57 23.64 15.75 -6.84
N ARG A 58 23.47 17.07 -6.73
CA ARG A 58 22.82 17.68 -5.55
C ARG A 58 21.35 17.31 -5.42
N ARG A 59 20.65 17.08 -6.54
CA ARG A 59 19.23 16.66 -6.53
C ARG A 59 19.11 15.19 -6.11
N SER A 60 19.99 14.31 -6.60
CA SER A 60 20.03 12.91 -6.20
C SER A 60 20.46 12.74 -4.74
N GLU A 61 21.44 13.52 -4.26
CA GLU A 61 21.87 13.49 -2.86
C GLU A 61 20.75 13.92 -1.91
N ARG A 62 19.97 14.96 -2.24
CA ARG A 62 18.80 15.35 -1.45
C ARG A 62 17.70 14.29 -1.46
N ALA A 63 17.44 13.66 -2.60
CA ALA A 63 16.48 12.57 -2.70
C ALA A 63 16.91 11.37 -1.85
N GLU A 64 18.19 11.02 -1.89
CA GLU A 64 18.76 9.92 -1.11
C GLU A 64 18.74 10.22 0.39
N GLN A 65 19.08 11.44 0.81
CA GLN A 65 18.92 11.86 2.21
C GLN A 65 17.47 11.83 2.68
N HIS A 66 16.49 12.10 1.81
CA HIS A 66 15.07 11.97 2.14
C HIS A 66 14.66 10.50 2.29
N ARG A 67 15.15 9.61 1.43
CA ARG A 67 14.91 8.17 1.52
C ARG A 67 15.48 7.58 2.81
N ILE A 68 16.74 7.89 3.12
CA ILE A 68 17.40 7.42 4.34
C ILE A 68 16.67 7.90 5.60
N ARG A 69 16.19 9.16 5.62
CA ARG A 69 15.37 9.66 6.73
C ARG A 69 14.04 8.95 6.84
N SER A 70 13.32 8.78 5.73
CA SER A 70 12.04 8.07 5.72
C SER A 70 12.18 6.60 6.13
N GLU A 71 13.26 5.94 5.73
CA GLU A 71 13.54 4.54 6.08
C GLU A 71 13.87 4.38 7.56
N ARG A 72 14.71 5.27 8.12
CA ARG A 72 14.99 5.30 9.56
C ARG A 72 13.75 5.63 10.39
N GLU A 73 12.87 6.52 9.92
CA GLU A 73 11.59 6.83 10.55
C GLU A 73 10.67 5.60 10.58
N LYS A 74 10.54 4.90 9.44
CA LYS A 74 9.76 3.67 9.32
C LYS A 74 10.34 2.54 10.18
N GLU A 75 11.66 2.42 10.28
CA GLU A 75 12.30 1.40 11.11
C GLU A 75 12.04 1.65 12.60
N ARG A 76 12.13 2.92 13.06
CA ARG A 76 11.76 3.29 14.43
C ARG A 76 10.30 2.97 14.72
N GLN A 77 9.40 3.35 13.81
CA GLN A 77 7.98 3.08 13.96
C GLN A 77 7.70 1.57 14.03
N LYS A 78 8.33 0.79 13.15
CA LYS A 78 8.22 -0.67 13.14
C LYS A 78 8.73 -1.31 14.43
N ARG A 79 9.86 -0.85 14.98
CA ARG A 79 10.39 -1.35 16.27
C ARG A 79 9.45 -1.07 17.43
N LEU A 80 8.85 0.12 17.49
CA LEU A 80 7.87 0.47 18.52
C LEU A 80 6.59 -0.36 18.39
N GLU A 81 6.12 -0.62 17.17
CA GLU A 81 4.95 -1.47 16.92
C GLU A 81 5.24 -2.94 17.24
N GLU A 82 6.43 -3.44 16.91
CA GLU A 82 6.85 -4.81 17.23
C GLU A 82 7.07 -5.01 18.73
N GLU A 83 7.64 -4.03 19.45
CA GLU A 83 7.76 -4.06 20.91
C GLU A 83 6.39 -4.02 21.60
N ARG A 84 5.48 -3.16 21.11
CA ARG A 84 4.09 -3.12 21.60
C ARG A 84 3.35 -4.42 21.32
N ALA A 85 3.48 -4.96 20.11
CA ALA A 85 2.86 -6.24 19.74
C ALA A 85 3.39 -7.38 20.60
N ARG A 86 4.69 -7.44 20.86
CA ARG A 86 5.30 -8.45 21.73
C ARG A 86 4.83 -8.31 23.18
N LYS A 87 4.72 -7.08 23.68
CA LYS A 87 4.21 -6.81 25.04
C LYS A 87 2.72 -7.14 25.17
N GLU A 88 1.92 -6.82 24.17
CA GLU A 88 0.49 -7.18 24.11
C GLU A 88 0.30 -8.69 24.00
N GLU A 89 1.14 -9.40 23.23
CA GLU A 89 1.10 -10.85 23.11
C GLU A 89 1.52 -11.55 24.40
N GLU A 90 2.57 -11.07 25.08
CA GLU A 90 3.01 -11.59 26.37
C GLU A 90 1.97 -11.33 27.48
N GLU A 91 1.37 -10.14 27.52
CA GLU A 91 0.30 -9.81 28.47
C GLU A 91 -0.97 -10.62 28.19
N ALA A 92 -1.33 -10.83 26.91
CA ALA A 92 -2.45 -11.69 26.53
C ALA A 92 -2.20 -13.15 26.93
N LYS A 93 -0.98 -13.65 26.76
CA LYS A 93 -0.59 -15.00 27.19
C LYS A 93 -0.65 -15.14 28.71
N LYS A 94 -0.15 -14.15 29.47
CA LYS A 94 -0.21 -14.16 30.94
C LYS A 94 -1.65 -14.11 31.45
N ARG A 95 -2.52 -13.27 30.86
CA ARG A 95 -3.96 -13.25 31.19
C ARG A 95 -4.64 -14.59 30.90
N ALA A 96 -4.32 -15.21 29.76
CA ALA A 96 -4.85 -16.53 29.42
C ALA A 96 -4.37 -17.64 30.38
N GLU A 97 -3.11 -17.60 30.82
CA GLU A 97 -2.55 -18.54 31.79
C GLU A 97 -3.12 -18.32 33.21
N GLU A 98 -3.30 -17.07 33.65
CA GLU A 98 -3.95 -16.75 34.92
C GLU A 98 -5.43 -17.17 34.94
N ASP A 99 -6.16 -16.95 33.84
CA ASP A 99 -7.55 -17.41 33.71
C ASP A 99 -7.64 -18.93 33.65
N ALA A 100 -6.68 -19.60 33.00
CA ALA A 100 -6.59 -21.06 33.02
C ALA A 100 -6.28 -21.60 34.43
N LYS A 101 -5.43 -20.92 35.20
CA LYS A 101 -5.08 -21.29 36.58
C LYS A 101 -6.25 -21.03 37.53
N LYS A 102 -6.93 -19.88 37.42
CA LYS A 102 -8.19 -19.59 38.14
C LYS A 102 -9.27 -20.61 37.84
N LYS A 103 -9.41 -21.01 36.58
CA LYS A 103 -10.34 -22.06 36.13
C LYS A 103 -10.01 -23.44 36.71
N LYS A 104 -8.72 -23.81 36.79
CA LYS A 104 -8.27 -25.07 37.41
C LYS A 104 -8.53 -25.08 38.93
N ASN A 105 -8.40 -23.93 39.58
CA ASN A 105 -8.64 -23.82 41.02
C ASN A 105 -10.15 -23.76 41.38
N LEU A 106 -11.02 -23.35 40.43
CA LEU A 106 -12.46 -23.15 40.67
C LEU A 106 -13.35 -24.34 40.27
N THR A 107 -12.80 -25.51 39.91
CA THR A 107 -13.61 -26.67 39.46
C THR A 107 -14.29 -27.47 40.58
N SER A 108 -14.31 -27.00 41.84
CA SER A 108 -14.85 -27.77 42.98
C SER A 108 -16.30 -27.45 43.39
N LEU A 109 -16.91 -26.33 42.97
CA LEU A 109 -18.29 -26.01 43.38
C LEU A 109 -19.13 -25.54 42.19
N HIS A 110 -20.09 -26.38 41.77
CA HIS A 110 -21.35 -26.07 41.06
C HIS A 110 -21.41 -24.86 40.08
N PHE A 111 -20.30 -24.48 39.45
CA PHE A 111 -20.19 -23.43 38.42
C PHE A 111 -20.10 -24.04 37.00
N GLY A 112 -20.70 -25.22 36.80
CA GLY A 112 -20.61 -25.99 35.55
C GLY A 112 -21.32 -25.32 34.36
N GLY A 113 -22.41 -24.57 34.61
CA GLY A 113 -23.23 -23.97 33.55
C GLY A 113 -22.56 -22.79 32.82
N TYR A 114 -21.77 -21.99 33.53
CA TYR A 114 -21.06 -20.84 32.95
C TYR A 114 -19.85 -21.30 32.11
N MET A 115 -19.14 -22.32 32.59
CA MET A 115 -17.96 -22.88 31.92
C MET A 115 -18.27 -23.60 30.62
N GLN A 116 -19.48 -24.15 30.46
CA GLN A 116 -19.94 -24.80 29.22
C GLN A 116 -20.27 -23.79 28.11
N LYS A 117 -20.71 -22.57 28.47
CA LYS A 117 -20.90 -21.46 27.52
C LYS A 117 -19.56 -20.92 27.03
N LEU A 118 -18.55 -20.85 27.92
CA LEU A 118 -17.21 -20.34 27.60
C LEU A 118 -16.38 -21.31 26.73
N LYS A 119 -16.59 -22.63 26.86
CA LYS A 119 -15.92 -23.64 26.02
C LYS A 119 -16.47 -23.73 24.59
N ARG A 120 -17.65 -23.17 24.29
CA ARG A 120 -18.16 -23.03 22.90
C ARG A 120 -17.48 -21.85 22.20
N SER A 121 -16.16 -21.77 22.29
CA SER A 121 -15.31 -20.79 21.60
C SER A 121 -15.06 -21.23 20.16
N GLY A 122 -16.13 -21.32 19.40
CA GLY A 122 -16.10 -21.01 17.98
C GLY A 122 -16.95 -19.76 17.84
N LYS A 123 -16.47 -18.75 17.11
CA LYS A 123 -17.23 -17.53 16.80
C LYS A 123 -18.41 -17.91 15.90
N ARG A 124 -19.41 -18.59 16.47
CA ARG A 124 -20.64 -18.96 15.80
C ARG A 124 -21.31 -17.65 15.45
N GLN A 125 -21.40 -17.39 14.16
CA GLN A 125 -22.06 -16.20 13.64
C GLN A 125 -23.42 -16.06 14.32
N THR A 126 -23.65 -14.91 14.95
CA THR A 126 -24.90 -14.70 15.67
C THR A 126 -26.07 -14.77 14.68
N GLU A 127 -27.26 -15.19 15.12
CA GLU A 127 -28.44 -15.19 14.24
C GLU A 127 -28.72 -13.80 13.65
N ARG A 128 -28.35 -12.73 14.39
CA ARG A 128 -28.38 -11.34 13.92
C ARG A 128 -27.44 -11.11 12.73
N GLU A 129 -26.21 -11.60 12.81
CA GLU A 129 -25.22 -11.49 11.73
C GLU A 129 -25.61 -12.34 10.51
N LYS A 130 -26.16 -13.53 10.72
CA LYS A 130 -26.67 -14.37 9.61
C LYS A 130 -27.83 -13.69 8.90
N LYS A 131 -28.80 -13.16 9.65
CA LYS A 131 -29.91 -12.37 9.09
C LYS A 131 -29.40 -11.18 8.29
N LYS A 132 -28.42 -10.44 8.83
CA LYS A 132 -27.81 -9.29 8.12
C LYS A 132 -27.12 -9.73 6.83
N LYS A 133 -26.39 -10.84 6.85
CA LYS A 133 -25.73 -11.41 5.67
C LYS A 133 -26.74 -11.79 4.59
N ILE A 134 -27.77 -12.57 4.94
CA ILE A 134 -28.82 -13.01 4.00
C ILE A 134 -29.58 -11.81 3.42
N LEU A 135 -29.94 -10.82 4.24
CA LEU A 135 -30.63 -9.62 3.75
C LEU A 135 -29.76 -8.79 2.81
N ASN A 136 -28.46 -8.73 3.07
CA ASN A 136 -27.52 -8.04 2.20
C ASN A 136 -27.30 -8.79 0.88
N GLU A 137 -27.27 -10.12 0.89
CA GLU A 137 -27.21 -10.96 -0.32
C GLU A 137 -28.46 -10.81 -1.20
N ARG A 138 -29.65 -10.65 -0.59
CA ARG A 138 -30.91 -10.41 -1.30
C ARG A 138 -31.04 -8.98 -1.84
N ARG A 139 -30.25 -8.03 -1.33
CA ARG A 139 -30.34 -6.63 -1.72
C ARG A 139 -29.66 -6.42 -3.07
N LYS A 140 -30.45 -6.18 -4.11
CA LYS A 140 -29.93 -5.74 -5.42
C LYS A 140 -29.56 -4.26 -5.34
N CYS A 141 -28.35 -3.90 -5.78
CA CYS A 141 -27.99 -2.49 -5.92
C CYS A 141 -28.80 -1.89 -7.06
N LEU A 142 -29.30 -0.67 -6.85
CA LEU A 142 -30.04 0.09 -7.85
C LEU A 142 -29.15 1.25 -8.29
N ASP A 143 -28.74 1.24 -9.55
CA ASP A 143 -28.09 2.39 -10.19
C ASP A 143 -29.16 3.17 -10.96
N ILE A 144 -29.35 4.44 -10.59
CA ILE A 144 -30.46 5.29 -11.06
C ILE A 144 -29.92 6.50 -11.87
N GLU A 145 -28.61 6.81 -11.78
CA GLU A 145 -28.06 8.07 -12.27
C GLU A 145 -28.05 8.20 -13.81
N HIS A 146 -28.05 7.09 -14.54
CA HIS A 146 -27.84 7.09 -15.99
C HIS A 146 -28.99 6.45 -16.79
N MET A 147 -30.20 6.36 -16.22
CA MET A 147 -31.34 5.68 -16.87
C MET A 147 -32.27 6.64 -17.63
N SER A 148 -32.79 6.21 -18.79
CA SER A 148 -33.82 6.95 -19.54
C SER A 148 -35.20 6.83 -18.87
N GLN A 149 -36.10 7.79 -19.14
CA GLN A 149 -37.41 7.88 -18.51
C GLN A 149 -38.28 6.61 -18.68
N GLU A 150 -38.23 5.98 -19.86
CA GLU A 150 -38.97 4.73 -20.11
C GLU A 150 -38.43 3.58 -19.27
N LYS A 151 -37.10 3.43 -19.19
CA LYS A 151 -36.45 2.39 -18.37
C LYS A 151 -36.69 2.60 -16.88
N LEU A 152 -36.81 3.85 -16.42
CA LEU A 152 -37.18 4.14 -15.03
C LEU A 152 -38.61 3.67 -14.70
N LYS A 153 -39.56 3.82 -15.64
CA LYS A 153 -40.93 3.32 -15.46
C LYS A 153 -40.97 1.80 -15.41
N GLU A 154 -40.20 1.11 -16.24
CA GLU A 154 -40.07 -0.35 -16.19
C GLU A 154 -39.46 -0.81 -14.87
N LYS A 155 -38.36 -0.19 -14.43
CA LYS A 155 -37.74 -0.51 -13.14
C LYS A 155 -38.65 -0.24 -11.94
N ALA A 156 -39.46 0.81 -11.99
CA ALA A 156 -40.46 1.07 -10.96
C ALA A 156 -41.52 -0.04 -10.88
N LYS A 157 -41.97 -0.56 -12.03
CA LYS A 157 -42.90 -1.71 -12.09
C LYS A 157 -42.25 -2.98 -11.54
N GLU A 158 -41.02 -3.30 -11.97
CA GLU A 158 -40.29 -4.48 -11.47
C GLU A 158 -40.11 -4.44 -9.95
N LEU A 159 -39.78 -3.27 -9.38
CA LEU A 159 -39.63 -3.12 -7.93
C LEU A 159 -40.97 -3.23 -7.20
N TRP A 160 -42.05 -2.75 -7.79
CA TRP A 160 -43.39 -2.87 -7.24
C TRP A 160 -43.86 -4.33 -7.24
N GLU A 161 -43.64 -5.07 -8.34
CA GLU A 161 -43.92 -6.51 -8.43
C GLU A 161 -43.11 -7.29 -7.40
N TRP A 162 -41.81 -6.97 -7.27
CA TRP A 162 -40.95 -7.60 -6.26
C TRP A 162 -41.42 -7.33 -4.82
N MET A 163 -41.90 -6.12 -4.53
CA MET A 163 -42.48 -5.79 -3.23
C MET A 163 -43.77 -6.59 -2.98
N TYR A 164 -44.63 -6.70 -3.98
CA TYR A 164 -45.88 -7.45 -3.89
C TYR A 164 -45.64 -8.94 -3.62
N GLU A 165 -44.69 -9.57 -4.31
CA GLU A 165 -44.30 -10.97 -4.05
C GLU A 165 -43.83 -11.19 -2.61
N LEU A 166 -42.95 -10.30 -2.11
CA LEU A 166 -42.46 -10.38 -0.73
C LEU A 166 -43.58 -10.21 0.31
N GLU A 167 -44.58 -9.37 0.03
CA GLU A 167 -45.75 -9.21 0.89
C GLU A 167 -46.63 -10.46 0.89
N ALA A 168 -46.84 -11.07 -0.26
CA ALA A 168 -47.59 -12.32 -0.39
C ALA A 168 -46.90 -13.46 0.39
N GLU A 169 -45.58 -13.65 0.23
CA GLU A 169 -44.81 -14.64 0.99
C GLU A 169 -44.89 -14.39 2.50
N LYS A 170 -44.76 -13.12 2.92
CA LYS A 170 -44.89 -12.76 4.33
C LYS A 170 -46.27 -13.12 4.89
N PHE A 171 -47.33 -12.84 4.14
CA PHE A 171 -48.69 -13.17 4.56
C PHE A 171 -48.88 -14.68 4.75
N GLU A 172 -48.43 -15.48 3.77
CA GLU A 172 -48.53 -16.95 3.87
C GLU A 172 -47.74 -17.48 5.08
N LEU A 173 -46.51 -16.99 5.30
CA LEU A 173 -45.71 -17.36 6.48
C LEU A 173 -46.39 -16.97 7.80
N GLN A 174 -47.07 -15.82 7.86
CA GLN A 174 -47.83 -15.40 9.04
C GLN A 174 -49.04 -16.30 9.30
N TYR A 175 -49.74 -16.71 8.24
CA TYR A 175 -50.85 -17.65 8.33
C TYR A 175 -50.38 -19.02 8.84
N GLN A 176 -49.32 -19.58 8.23
CA GLN A 176 -48.70 -20.83 8.67
C GLN A 176 -48.22 -20.76 10.12
N PHE A 177 -47.59 -19.66 10.53
CA PHE A 177 -47.12 -19.46 11.90
C PHE A 177 -48.27 -19.50 12.91
N THR A 178 -49.41 -18.87 12.58
CA THR A 178 -50.61 -18.90 13.41
C THR A 178 -51.15 -20.32 13.56
N ARG A 179 -51.21 -21.09 12.47
CA ARG A 179 -51.63 -22.51 12.49
C ARG A 179 -50.69 -23.36 13.34
N GLN A 180 -49.38 -23.23 13.15
CA GLN A 180 -48.37 -23.95 13.92
C GLN A 180 -48.45 -23.62 15.42
N LYS A 181 -48.74 -22.38 15.78
CA LYS A 181 -48.92 -21.98 17.19
C LYS A 181 -50.09 -22.73 17.83
N TYR A 182 -51.20 -22.89 17.11
CA TYR A 182 -52.33 -23.69 17.58
C TYR A 182 -51.96 -25.17 17.70
N GLU A 183 -51.32 -25.75 16.67
CA GLU A 183 -50.87 -27.15 16.68
C GLU A 183 -49.94 -27.42 17.88
N ILE A 184 -48.96 -26.55 18.15
CA ILE A 184 -48.07 -26.65 19.31
C ILE A 184 -48.84 -26.64 20.63
N ASN A 185 -49.84 -25.77 20.77
CA ASN A 185 -50.66 -25.71 21.98
C ASN A 185 -51.45 -27.01 22.19
N VAL A 186 -52.06 -27.53 21.12
CA VAL A 186 -52.78 -28.82 21.17
C VAL A 186 -51.83 -29.96 21.54
N LEU A 187 -50.65 -30.03 20.93
CA LEU A 187 -49.64 -31.05 21.23
C LEU A 187 -49.17 -30.97 22.69
N ARG A 188 -48.95 -29.77 23.22
CA ARG A 188 -48.61 -29.56 24.64
C ARG A 188 -49.69 -30.11 25.58
N ASN A 189 -50.96 -29.83 25.28
CA ASN A 189 -52.09 -30.35 26.06
C ASN A 189 -52.15 -31.88 25.99
N ARG A 190 -52.05 -32.46 24.79
CA ARG A 190 -52.02 -33.93 24.61
C ARG A 190 -50.90 -34.59 25.40
N VAL A 191 -49.69 -34.04 25.36
CA VAL A 191 -48.56 -34.55 26.14
C VAL A 191 -48.85 -34.47 27.65
N SER A 192 -49.41 -33.35 28.12
CA SER A 192 -49.77 -33.20 29.53
C SER A 192 -50.84 -34.21 29.97
N ASP A 193 -51.85 -34.44 29.14
CA ASP A 193 -52.94 -35.37 29.45
C ASP A 193 -52.43 -36.81 29.49
N HIS A 194 -51.59 -37.22 28.51
CA HIS A 194 -50.95 -38.54 28.53
C HIS A 194 -50.03 -38.75 29.74
N GLN A 195 -49.31 -37.71 30.18
CA GLN A 195 -48.48 -37.78 31.38
C GLN A 195 -49.31 -37.89 32.66
N LYS A 196 -50.47 -37.23 32.73
CA LYS A 196 -51.41 -37.36 33.87
C LYS A 196 -52.02 -38.76 33.95
N THR A 197 -52.38 -39.34 32.80
CA THR A 197 -52.96 -40.69 32.76
C THR A 197 -51.94 -41.80 33.03
N ALA A 198 -50.65 -41.58 32.76
CA ALA A 198 -49.59 -42.56 33.00
C ALA A 198 -49.06 -42.58 34.45
N GLY A 199 -49.47 -41.60 35.28
CA GLY A 199 -49.10 -41.49 36.69
C GLY A 199 -50.12 -42.07 37.67
N CYS A 200 -51.13 -42.80 37.17
CA CYS A 200 -52.14 -43.49 37.97
C CYS A 200 -52.03 -45.00 37.79
#